data_AF-A0A164H6V4-F1
#
_entry.id   AF-A0A164H6V4-F1
#
_cell.length_a   1.000
_cell.length_b   1.000
_cell.length_c   1.000
_cell.angle_alpha   90.00
_cell.angle_beta   90.00
_cell.angle_gamma   90.00
#
_symmetry.space_group_name_H-M   'P 1'
#
loop_
_entity.id
_entity.type
_entity.pdbx_description
1 polymer ?
#
loop_
_entity_poly.entity_id
_entity_poly.type
_entity_poly.pdbx_seq_one_letter_code
_entity_poly.pdbx_strand_id
1 'polypeptide(L)'
;AKVESEHAFFIRHPMEPSVKIYWLFDAPHLLKCTRNHILKHKEVQYAGETARFIYYKRMYDLEKKNHFRRAFKLTESHIHPTNFEKMNVGKAAQLLSDSVAHAL
;
A
#
# COMPACT_ATOMS: atom_id res chain seq x y z
N ALA A 1 19.35 -29.64 -3.71
CA ALA A 1 18.90 -28.96 -4.94
C ALA A 1 19.94 -27.92 -5.31
N LYS A 2 20.45 -27.91 -6.55
CA LYS A 2 21.40 -26.88 -7.02
C LYS A 2 20.65 -25.55 -7.11
N VAL A 3 21.05 -24.57 -6.31
CA VAL A 3 20.59 -23.19 -6.42
C VAL A 3 21.36 -22.56 -7.58
N GLU A 4 20.68 -22.25 -8.68
CA GLU A 4 21.29 -21.57 -9.83
C GLU A 4 21.24 -20.05 -9.64
N SER A 5 22.43 -19.42 -9.61
CA SER A 5 22.70 -17.96 -9.60
C SER A 5 22.00 -17.12 -8.52
N GLU A 6 22.72 -16.13 -7.98
CA GLU A 6 22.36 -15.41 -6.75
C GLU A 6 21.01 -14.65 -6.73
N HIS A 7 20.23 -14.65 -7.82
CA HIS A 7 18.94 -13.94 -7.89
C HIS A 7 17.83 -14.70 -8.65
N ALA A 8 17.73 -16.02 -8.50
CA ALA A 8 16.60 -16.77 -9.07
C ALA A 8 15.32 -16.59 -8.23
N PHE A 9 14.26 -16.02 -8.83
CA PHE A 9 12.91 -15.93 -8.22
C PHE A 9 12.16 -17.26 -8.19
N PHE A 10 12.86 -18.37 -8.39
CA PHE A 10 12.30 -19.70 -8.38
C PHE A 10 13.33 -20.73 -7.93
N ILE A 11 12.84 -21.87 -7.46
CA ILE A 11 13.64 -23.08 -7.27
C ILE A 11 13.13 -24.17 -8.22
N ARG A 12 13.99 -25.13 -8.57
CA ARG A 12 13.54 -26.31 -9.32
C ARG A 12 12.85 -27.29 -8.37
N HIS A 13 11.79 -27.93 -8.84
CA HIS A 13 11.07 -28.92 -8.04
C HIS A 13 12.03 -30.07 -7.66
N PRO A 14 12.07 -30.48 -6.37
CA PRO A 14 13.09 -31.41 -5.87
C PRO A 14 13.01 -32.81 -6.49
N MET A 15 11.84 -33.22 -6.99
CA MET A 15 11.63 -34.53 -7.64
C MET A 15 11.55 -34.43 -9.18
N GLU A 16 11.41 -33.22 -9.73
CA GLU A 16 11.23 -33.03 -11.18
C GLU A 16 11.96 -31.76 -11.64
N PRO A 17 13.22 -31.85 -12.06
CA PRO A 17 14.04 -30.67 -12.36
C PRO A 17 13.54 -29.76 -13.49
N SER A 18 12.59 -30.23 -14.32
CA SER A 18 11.94 -29.45 -15.38
C SER A 18 10.91 -28.45 -14.83
N VAL A 19 10.35 -28.70 -13.64
CA VAL A 19 9.34 -27.85 -13.02
C VAL A 19 9.98 -26.75 -12.17
N LYS A 20 9.49 -25.52 -12.31
CA LYS A 20 9.94 -24.35 -11.53
C LYS A 20 8.87 -23.96 -10.51
N ILE A 21 9.29 -23.74 -9.27
CA ILE A 21 8.48 -23.24 -8.16
C ILE A 21 8.88 -21.80 -7.90
N TYR A 22 7.98 -20.85 -8.15
CA TYR A 22 8.24 -19.42 -8.02
C TYR A 22 7.95 -18.92 -6.61
N TRP A 23 8.76 -17.96 -6.15
CA TRP A 23 8.48 -17.21 -4.93
C TRP A 23 7.51 -16.08 -5.25
N LEU A 24 6.39 -16.03 -4.52
CA LEU A 24 5.42 -14.93 -4.62
C LEU A 24 5.36 -14.20 -3.28
N PHE A 25 5.22 -12.89 -3.36
CA PHE A 25 4.97 -12.05 -2.19
C PHE A 25 3.46 -11.83 -2.02
N ASP A 26 3.03 -11.74 -0.77
CA ASP A 26 1.68 -11.32 -0.42
C ASP A 26 1.50 -9.83 -0.73
N ALA A 27 1.02 -9.53 -1.94
CA ALA A 27 0.79 -8.17 -2.42
C ALA A 27 -0.16 -7.36 -1.50
N PRO A 28 -1.31 -7.90 -1.04
CA PRO A 28 -2.12 -7.27 0.00
C PRO A 28 -1.32 -6.83 1.24
N HIS A 29 -0.41 -7.69 1.72
CA HIS A 29 0.42 -7.36 2.87
C HIS A 29 1.45 -6.26 2.57
N LEU A 30 2.10 -6.30 1.40
CA LEU A 30 3.04 -5.25 0.98
C LEU A 30 2.34 -3.88 0.89
N LEU A 31 1.12 -3.83 0.35
CA LEU A 31 0.34 -2.60 0.25
C LEU A 31 0.02 -2.04 1.64
N LYS A 32 -0.42 -2.90 2.56
CA LYS A 32 -0.68 -2.54 3.95
C LYS A 32 0.59 -2.02 4.64
N CYS A 33 1.72 -2.70 4.48
CA CYS A 33 3.00 -2.28 5.05
C CYS A 33 3.44 -0.92 4.52
N THR A 34 3.31 -0.69 3.22
CA THR A 34 3.60 0.59 2.57
C THR A 34 2.74 1.70 3.16
N ARG A 35 1.43 1.50 3.23
CA ARG A 35 0.50 2.44 3.87
C ARG A 35 0.87 2.72 5.33
N ASN A 36 1.19 1.69 6.11
CA ASN A 36 1.54 1.84 7.52
C ASN A 36 2.87 2.60 7.70
N HIS A 37 3.83 2.41 6.80
CA HIS A 37 5.08 3.16 6.76
C HIS A 37 4.81 4.66 6.52
N ILE A 38 3.99 4.98 5.51
CA ILE A 38 3.58 6.37 5.22
C ILE A 38 2.89 7.00 6.43
N LEU A 39 1.97 6.30 7.10
CA LEU A 39 1.28 6.83 8.28
C LEU A 39 2.21 7.08 9.48
N LYS A 40 3.21 6.21 9.67
CA LYS A 40 4.17 6.31 10.78
C LYS A 40 5.11 7.50 10.58
N HIS A 41 5.68 7.62 9.39
CA HIS A 41 6.72 8.62 9.09
C HIS A 41 6.15 9.95 8.60
N LYS A 42 4.95 9.95 8.02
CA LYS A 42 4.19 11.10 7.46
C LYS A 42 4.87 11.77 6.28
N GLU A 43 6.17 11.66 6.12
CA GLU A 43 6.94 12.10 4.96
C GLU A 43 7.79 10.92 4.48
N VAL A 44 7.67 10.58 3.20
CA VAL A 44 8.40 9.46 2.59
C VAL A 44 9.01 9.91 1.27
N GLN A 45 10.13 9.30 0.89
CA GLN A 45 10.77 9.53 -0.40
C GLN A 45 10.19 8.57 -1.45
N TYR A 46 9.85 9.09 -2.62
CA TYR A 46 9.43 8.31 -3.77
C TYR A 46 9.93 8.98 -5.05
N ALA A 47 10.63 8.21 -5.89
CA ALA A 47 11.16 8.68 -7.17
C ALA A 47 12.01 9.97 -7.09
N GLY A 48 12.75 10.18 -5.98
CA GLY A 48 13.56 11.38 -5.75
C GLY A 48 12.79 12.57 -5.18
N GLU A 49 11.48 12.43 -5.00
CA GLU A 49 10.58 13.46 -4.47
C GLU A 49 10.03 13.09 -3.09
N THR A 50 9.53 14.08 -2.35
CA THR A 50 8.96 13.88 -1.02
C THR A 50 7.44 13.84 -1.04
N ALA A 51 6.86 12.67 -0.78
CA ALA A 51 5.43 12.50 -0.58
C ALA A 51 5.06 12.77 0.89
N ARG A 52 4.14 13.70 1.13
CA ARG A 52 3.73 14.12 2.47
C ARG A 52 2.28 13.73 2.75
N PHE A 53 2.07 12.97 3.81
CA PHE A 53 0.75 12.51 4.25
C PHE A 53 -0.19 13.67 4.66
N ILE A 54 0.36 14.85 4.94
CA ILE A 54 -0.42 16.05 5.28
C ILE A 54 -1.44 16.42 4.20
N TYR A 55 -1.16 16.12 2.92
CA TYR A 55 -2.08 16.43 1.83
C TYR A 55 -3.37 15.60 1.91
N TYR A 56 -3.28 14.32 2.28
CA TYR A 56 -4.46 13.48 2.54
C TYR A 56 -5.33 14.09 3.65
N LYS A 57 -4.71 14.54 4.75
CA LYS A 57 -5.45 15.15 5.86
C LYS A 57 -6.13 16.45 5.44
N ARG A 58 -5.41 17.35 4.75
CA ARG A 58 -5.96 18.63 4.28
C ARG A 58 -7.12 18.44 3.31
N MET A 59 -6.97 17.53 2.34
CA MET A 59 -8.03 17.20 1.39
C MET A 59 -9.26 16.63 2.12
N TYR A 60 -9.07 15.68 3.05
CA TYR A 60 -10.16 15.14 3.85
C TYR A 60 -10.87 16.23 4.67
N ASP A 61 -10.12 17.12 5.32
CA ASP A 61 -10.67 18.22 6.13
C ASP A 61 -11.44 19.26 5.31
N LEU A 62 -11.06 19.43 4.04
CA LEU A 62 -11.75 20.31 3.09
C LEU A 62 -13.02 19.65 2.57
N GLU A 63 -12.95 18.40 2.12
CA GLU A 63 -14.08 17.69 1.54
C GLU A 63 -15.13 17.28 2.57
N LYS A 64 -14.76 16.98 3.82
CA LYS A 64 -15.72 16.54 4.85
C LYS A 64 -16.83 17.56 5.15
N LYS A 65 -16.61 18.83 4.79
CA LYS A 65 -17.59 19.92 4.93
C LYS A 65 -18.61 19.97 3.79
N ASN A 66 -18.31 19.30 2.67
CA ASN A 66 -19.12 19.31 1.47
C ASN A 66 -20.06 18.10 1.43
N HIS A 67 -21.26 18.28 0.89
CA HIS A 67 -22.21 17.19 0.68
C HIS A 67 -21.74 16.21 -0.41
N PHE A 68 -21.03 16.70 -1.42
CA PHE A 68 -20.46 15.90 -2.50
C PHE A 68 -18.93 15.91 -2.39
N ARG A 69 -18.34 14.73 -2.26
CA ARG A 69 -16.90 14.52 -2.04
C ARG A 69 -16.31 13.70 -3.17
N ARG A 70 -15.17 14.11 -3.72
CA ARG A 70 -14.48 13.34 -4.77
C ARG A 70 -13.79 12.13 -4.14
N ALA A 71 -13.15 12.30 -2.98
CA ALA A 71 -12.59 11.21 -2.19
C ALA A 71 -13.60 10.64 -1.17
N PHE A 72 -14.84 10.35 -1.61
CA PHE A 72 -15.93 9.92 -0.72
C PHE A 72 -15.64 8.64 0.09
N LYS A 73 -14.75 7.77 -0.41
CA LYS A 73 -14.31 6.54 0.25
C LYS A 73 -13.45 6.81 1.48
N LEU A 74 -12.81 7.99 1.55
CA LEU A 74 -12.02 8.36 2.71
C LEU A 74 -12.92 8.72 3.88
N THR A 75 -12.53 8.17 5.02
CA THR A 75 -13.18 8.34 6.31
C THR A 75 -12.12 8.66 7.33
N GLU A 76 -12.53 9.07 8.54
CA GLU A 76 -11.61 9.38 9.64
C GLU A 76 -10.62 8.23 9.88
N SER A 77 -11.10 6.98 9.78
CA SER A 77 -10.27 5.78 9.95
C SER A 77 -9.19 5.56 8.90
N HIS A 78 -9.23 6.27 7.76
CA HIS A 78 -8.15 6.24 6.77
C HIS A 78 -7.03 7.20 7.16
N ILE A 79 -7.39 8.35 7.74
CA ILE A 79 -6.47 9.42 8.14
C ILE A 79 -5.86 9.13 9.52
N HIS A 80 -6.68 8.65 10.44
CA HIS A 80 -6.36 8.36 11.84
C HIS A 80 -6.76 6.93 12.23
N PRO A 81 -6.16 5.88 11.62
CA PRO A 81 -6.52 4.50 11.91
C PRO A 81 -6.04 4.05 13.31
N THR A 82 -6.89 3.29 13.98
CA THR A 82 -6.53 2.47 15.13
C THR A 82 -5.64 1.28 14.74
N ASN A 83 -5.06 0.58 15.70
CA ASN A 83 -4.19 -0.58 15.43
C ASN A 83 -4.93 -1.71 14.69
N PHE A 84 -6.21 -1.96 15.01
CA PHE A 84 -7.02 -2.93 14.27
C PHE A 84 -7.28 -2.47 12.83
N GLU A 85 -7.50 -1.17 12.61
CA GLU A 85 -7.75 -0.62 11.28
C GLU A 85 -6.48 -0.54 10.42
N LYS A 86 -5.29 -0.50 11.03
CA LYS A 86 -4.02 -0.68 10.33
C LYS A 86 -3.86 -2.07 9.70
N MET A 87 -4.60 -3.06 10.20
CA MET A 87 -4.60 -4.41 9.64
C MET A 87 -5.58 -4.58 8.48
N ASN A 88 -6.56 -3.69 8.34
CA ASN A 88 -7.51 -3.74 7.23
C ASN A 88 -6.84 -3.31 5.92
N VAL A 89 -6.63 -4.27 5.01
CA VAL A 89 -5.99 -4.03 3.72
C VAL A 89 -6.90 -3.25 2.77
N GLY A 90 -8.23 -3.42 2.87
CA GLY A 90 -9.19 -2.67 2.07
C GLY A 90 -9.06 -1.16 2.26
N LYS A 91 -8.83 -0.70 3.51
CA LYS A 91 -8.56 0.72 3.80
C LYS A 91 -7.24 1.19 3.19
N ALA A 92 -6.22 0.34 3.15
CA ALA A 92 -4.95 0.67 2.50
C ALA A 92 -5.11 0.83 0.98
N ALA A 93 -5.87 -0.07 0.34
CA ALA A 93 -6.18 0.01 -1.08
C ALA A 93 -7.05 1.22 -1.44
N GLN A 94 -8.02 1.57 -0.61
CA GLN A 94 -8.86 2.76 -0.81
C GLN A 94 -8.05 4.05 -0.70
N LEU A 95 -7.16 4.14 0.31
CA LEU A 95 -6.30 5.30 0.51
C LEU A 95 -5.37 5.53 -0.69
N LEU A 96 -4.75 4.46 -1.20
CA LEU A 96 -3.80 4.50 -2.32
C LEU A 96 -4.48 4.24 -3.67
N SER A 97 -5.77 4.58 -3.80
CA SER A 97 -6.53 4.37 -5.03
C SER A 97 -6.38 5.53 -6.00
N ASP A 98 -6.53 5.23 -7.28
CA ASP A 98 -6.53 6.21 -8.36
C ASP A 98 -7.59 7.32 -8.18
N SER A 99 -8.77 6.97 -7.66
CA SER A 99 -9.82 7.96 -7.37
C SER A 99 -9.43 8.98 -6.29
N VAL A 100 -8.60 8.59 -5.33
CA VAL A 100 -8.08 9.50 -4.30
C VAL A 100 -6.92 10.32 -4.84
N ALA A 101 -6.09 9.74 -5.70
CA ALA A 101 -5.02 10.47 -6.38
C ALA A 101 -5.56 11.63 -7.23
N HIS A 102 -6.65 11.42 -7.98
CA HIS A 102 -7.32 12.48 -8.75
C HIS A 102 -8.04 13.55 -7.91
N ALA A 103 -8.19 13.31 -6.60
CA ALA A 103 -8.81 14.25 -5.67
C ALA A 103 -7.78 15.10 -4.90
N LEU A 104 -6.54 14.61 -4.79
CA LEU A 104 -5.40 15.30 -4.20
C LEU A 104 -4.86 16.40 -5.13
#